data_AF-K2Q2H4-F1
#
_entry.id   AF-K2Q2H4-F1
#
_cell.length_a   1.000
_cell.length_b   1.000
_cell.length_c   1.000
_cell.angle_alpha   90.00
_cell.angle_beta   90.00
_cell.angle_gamma   90.00
#
_symmetry.space_group_name_H-M   'P 1'
#
loop_
_entity.id
_entity.type
_entity.pdbx_description
1 polymer ?
#
loop_
_entity_poly.entity_id
_entity_poly.type
_entity_poly.pdbx_seq_one_letter_code
_entity_poly.pdbx_strand_id
1 'polypeptide(L)'
;MVYTIHNKALNAAFAVNTDGSIIPLKLVTQKENFKVEALAHLDLFHNYFYSIDASNYEKNLEKALWLANSSVSDLYRQKKAEGVYNRLLQYSLVQKVLHSVSQIESNNGNYTFRTLTVFQINRGSITDTYRLVSTGRLITVDRNFPNNPHGLLITDYIENTLKKITDEN
;
A
#
# COMPACT_ATOMS: atom_id res chain seq x y z
N MET A 1 41.57 -12.94 -20.59
CA MET A 1 40.59 -11.94 -21.08
C MET A 1 39.30 -12.57 -21.65
N VAL A 2 38.82 -13.72 -21.14
CA VAL A 2 37.57 -14.37 -21.63
C VAL A 2 36.41 -14.21 -20.64
N TYR A 3 36.70 -14.09 -19.35
CA TYR A 3 35.70 -13.89 -18.29
C TYR A 3 34.95 -12.55 -18.39
N THR A 4 35.61 -11.49 -18.86
CA THR A 4 35.02 -10.15 -18.99
C THR A 4 34.01 -10.04 -20.14
N ILE A 5 34.14 -10.86 -21.20
CA ILE A 5 33.23 -10.84 -22.34
C ILE A 5 31.90 -11.52 -21.97
N HIS A 6 31.95 -12.62 -21.20
CA HIS A 6 30.77 -13.34 -20.75
C HIS A 6 29.89 -12.49 -19.81
N ASN A 7 30.51 -11.72 -18.92
CA ASN A 7 29.78 -10.79 -18.04
C ASN A 7 29.15 -9.60 -18.77
N LYS A 8 29.72 -9.15 -19.90
CA LYS A 8 29.08 -8.10 -20.72
C LYS A 8 27.87 -8.63 -21.49
N ALA A 9 27.93 -9.86 -22.00
CA ALA A 9 26.82 -10.49 -22.71
C ALA A 9 25.62 -10.79 -21.78
N LEU A 10 25.86 -11.26 -20.55
CA LEU A 10 24.80 -11.51 -19.56
C LEU A 10 24.11 -10.22 -19.08
N ASN A 11 24.81 -9.08 -19.09
CA ASN A 11 24.23 -7.77 -18.76
C ASN A 11 23.47 -7.10 -19.92
N ALA A 12 23.56 -7.64 -21.13
CA ALA A 12 22.99 -7.06 -22.35
C ALA A 12 21.90 -7.97 -22.94
N ALA A 13 21.18 -8.69 -22.10
CA ALA A 13 19.98 -9.40 -22.53
C ALA A 13 18.89 -8.33 -22.81
N PHE A 14 18.25 -8.42 -23.97
CA PHE A 14 17.32 -7.40 -24.48
C PHE A 14 15.95 -8.02 -24.73
N ALA A 15 14.88 -7.34 -24.29
CA ALA A 15 13.52 -7.68 -24.69
C ALA A 15 13.14 -6.88 -25.94
N VAL A 16 12.51 -7.54 -26.91
CA VAL A 16 11.99 -6.92 -28.13
C VAL A 16 10.48 -6.76 -27.98
N ASN A 17 9.99 -5.52 -28.05
CA ASN A 17 8.55 -5.23 -28.10
C ASN A 17 7.98 -5.54 -29.50
N THR A 18 6.65 -5.63 -29.60
CA THR A 18 5.93 -5.88 -30.86
C THR A 18 6.12 -4.79 -31.93
N ASP A 19 6.66 -3.63 -31.54
CA ASP A 19 7.02 -2.50 -32.40
C ASP A 19 8.51 -2.48 -32.82
N GLY A 20 9.30 -3.49 -32.43
CA GLY A 20 10.72 -3.60 -32.76
C GLY A 20 11.66 -2.79 -31.85
N SER A 21 11.15 -2.12 -30.81
CA SER A 21 11.98 -1.42 -29.83
C SER A 21 12.70 -2.41 -28.89
N ILE A 22 13.96 -2.11 -28.58
CA ILE A 22 14.83 -2.93 -27.74
C ILE A 22 14.95 -2.28 -26.36
N ILE A 23 14.50 -2.97 -25.32
CA ILE A 23 14.67 -2.53 -23.93
C ILE A 23 15.64 -3.47 -23.22
N PRO A 24 16.68 -2.95 -22.54
CA PRO A 24 17.54 -3.76 -21.68
C PRO A 24 16.70 -4.54 -20.66
N LEU A 25 16.85 -5.87 -20.59
CA LEU A 25 16.11 -6.73 -19.65
C LEU A 25 16.30 -6.27 -18.19
N LYS A 26 17.48 -5.74 -17.86
CA LYS A 26 17.77 -5.16 -16.55
C LYS A 26 16.79 -4.04 -16.14
N LEU A 27 16.35 -3.21 -17.10
CA LEU A 27 15.37 -2.14 -16.84
C LEU A 27 13.95 -2.70 -16.69
N VAL A 28 13.60 -3.72 -17.47
CA VAL A 28 12.30 -4.42 -17.35
C VAL A 28 12.18 -5.08 -15.97
N THR A 29 13.18 -5.86 -15.57
CA THR A 29 13.22 -6.55 -14.28
C THR A 29 13.20 -5.58 -13.10
N GLN A 30 13.92 -4.45 -13.18
CA GLN A 30 13.89 -3.44 -12.12
C GLN A 30 12.50 -2.83 -11.94
N LYS A 31 11.80 -2.53 -13.04
CA LYS A 31 10.46 -1.96 -13.00
C LYS A 31 9.44 -2.96 -12.45
N GLU A 32 9.54 -4.23 -12.83
CA GLU A 32 8.71 -5.30 -12.28
C GLU A 32 8.95 -5.47 -10.78
N ASN A 33 10.21 -5.51 -10.35
CA ASN A 33 10.57 -5.63 -8.93
C ASN A 33 10.02 -4.44 -8.11
N PHE A 34 10.17 -3.21 -8.61
CA PHE A 34 9.60 -2.04 -7.95
C PHE A 34 8.09 -2.15 -7.79
N LYS A 35 7.37 -2.58 -8.84
CA LYS A 35 5.92 -2.73 -8.78
C LYS A 35 5.51 -3.75 -7.71
N VAL A 36 6.20 -4.88 -7.61
CA VAL A 36 5.94 -5.90 -6.59
C VAL A 36 6.21 -5.35 -5.18
N GLU A 37 7.35 -4.69 -4.95
CA GLU A 37 7.68 -4.06 -3.67
C GLU A 37 6.65 -2.99 -3.29
N ALA A 38 6.22 -2.18 -4.25
CA ALA A 38 5.22 -1.13 -4.05
C ALA A 38 3.84 -1.71 -3.71
N LEU A 39 3.40 -2.78 -4.38
CA LEU A 39 2.14 -3.46 -4.05
C LEU A 39 2.21 -4.06 -2.64
N ALA A 40 3.33 -4.69 -2.27
CA ALA A 40 3.53 -5.21 -0.92
C ALA A 40 3.56 -4.10 0.14
N HIS A 41 4.18 -2.96 -0.16
CA HIS A 41 4.19 -1.79 0.71
C HIS A 41 2.78 -1.23 0.95
N LEU A 42 1.98 -1.08 -0.11
CA LEU A 42 0.60 -0.62 -0.02
C LEU A 42 -0.27 -1.62 0.76
N ASP A 43 -0.10 -2.92 0.55
CA ASP A 43 -0.86 -3.94 1.28
C ASP A 43 -0.52 -3.93 2.78
N LEU A 44 0.77 -3.85 3.14
CA LEU A 44 1.19 -3.71 4.54
C LEU A 44 0.60 -2.46 5.19
N PHE A 45 0.68 -1.31 4.51
CA PHE A 45 0.10 -0.07 5.00
C PHE A 45 -1.40 -0.20 5.26
N HIS A 46 -2.18 -0.71 4.29
CA HIS A 46 -3.63 -0.81 4.44
C HIS A 46 -4.02 -1.83 5.52
N ASN A 47 -3.29 -2.95 5.63
CA ASN A 47 -3.51 -3.90 6.72
C ASN A 47 -3.21 -3.29 8.09
N TYR A 48 -2.09 -2.59 8.25
CA TYR A 48 -1.77 -1.93 9.52
C TYR A 48 -2.72 -0.79 9.86
N PHE A 49 -3.13 0.02 8.90
CA PHE A 49 -3.97 1.18 9.18
C PHE A 49 -5.45 0.82 9.40
N TYR A 50 -5.96 -0.20 8.69
CA TYR A 50 -7.38 -0.55 8.69
C TYR A 50 -7.71 -1.91 9.32
N SER A 51 -6.74 -2.77 9.63
CA SER A 51 -7.01 -4.03 10.34
C SER A 51 -6.64 -3.82 11.81
N ILE A 52 -7.60 -3.31 12.58
CA ILE A 52 -7.39 -2.85 13.96
C ILE A 52 -8.52 -3.28 14.89
N ASP A 53 -8.13 -3.60 16.12
CA ASP A 53 -9.00 -3.87 17.26
C ASP A 53 -8.32 -3.36 18.54
N ALA A 54 -8.97 -3.54 19.69
CA ALA A 54 -8.46 -3.06 20.97
C ALA A 54 -7.09 -3.64 21.37
N SER A 55 -6.71 -4.80 20.84
CA SER A 55 -5.46 -5.48 21.19
C SER A 55 -4.25 -5.04 20.37
N ASN A 56 -4.46 -4.54 19.15
CA ASN A 56 -3.38 -4.27 18.20
C ASN A 56 -3.34 -2.84 17.65
N TYR A 57 -4.39 -2.04 17.91
CA TYR A 57 -4.59 -0.71 17.33
C TYR A 57 -3.35 0.19 17.42
N GLU A 58 -2.74 0.34 18.59
CA GLU A 58 -1.60 1.26 18.78
C GLU A 58 -0.38 0.81 17.98
N LYS A 59 -0.02 -0.46 18.09
CA LYS A 59 1.14 -1.06 17.41
C LYS A 59 0.97 -1.07 15.89
N ASN A 60 -0.23 -1.39 15.41
CA ASN A 60 -0.50 -1.39 13.98
C ASN A 60 -0.46 0.03 13.42
N LEU A 61 -1.04 1.01 14.11
CA LEU A 61 -0.95 2.40 13.67
C LEU A 61 0.48 2.93 13.67
N GLU A 62 1.28 2.64 14.69
CA GLU A 62 2.69 3.04 14.70
C GLU A 62 3.40 2.55 13.43
N LYS A 63 3.22 1.26 13.09
CA LYS A 63 3.78 0.69 11.86
C LYS A 63 3.25 1.35 10.59
N ALA A 64 1.94 1.64 10.52
CA ALA A 64 1.38 2.32 9.37
C ALA A 64 1.98 3.73 9.19
N LEU A 65 2.23 4.44 10.29
CA LEU A 65 2.83 5.78 10.27
C LEU A 65 4.31 5.75 9.85
N TRP A 66 5.03 4.64 10.05
CA TRP A 66 6.39 4.46 9.49
C TRP A 66 6.42 4.32 7.96
N LEU A 67 5.30 3.92 7.35
CA LEU A 67 5.20 3.68 5.91
C LEU A 67 4.69 4.91 5.13
N ALA A 68 4.35 5.99 5.83
CA ALA A 68 3.71 7.15 5.22
C ALA A 68 4.22 8.47 5.80
N ASN A 69 3.97 9.57 5.08
CA ASN A 69 4.30 10.91 5.55
C ASN A 69 3.17 11.52 6.40
N SER A 70 3.28 12.84 6.62
CA SER A 70 2.30 13.62 7.38
C SER A 70 0.86 13.50 6.89
N SER A 71 0.60 13.25 5.60
CA SER A 71 -0.77 13.11 5.09
C SER A 71 -1.57 12.01 5.82
N VAL A 72 -0.92 10.88 6.13
CA VAL A 72 -1.54 9.80 6.91
C VAL A 72 -1.62 10.16 8.39
N SER A 73 -0.58 10.80 8.94
CA SER A 73 -0.60 11.29 10.33
C SER A 73 -1.75 12.28 10.55
N ASP A 74 -2.08 13.09 9.56
CA ASP A 74 -3.16 14.08 9.60
C ASP A 74 -4.52 13.38 9.54
N LEU A 75 -4.67 12.39 8.64
CA LEU A 75 -5.85 11.52 8.59
C LEU A 75 -6.08 10.79 9.91
N TYR A 76 -5.03 10.26 10.52
CA TYR A 76 -5.10 9.62 11.83
C TYR A 76 -5.64 10.59 12.89
N ARG A 77 -5.08 11.81 12.98
CA ARG A 77 -5.53 12.83 13.94
C ARG A 77 -6.98 13.24 13.69
N GLN A 78 -7.39 13.37 12.43
CA GLN A 78 -8.78 13.63 12.06
C GLN A 78 -9.71 12.52 12.57
N LYS A 79 -9.44 11.25 12.22
CA LYS A 79 -10.25 10.10 12.68
C LYS A 79 -10.32 9.99 14.20
N LYS A 80 -9.22 10.33 14.88
CA LYS A 80 -9.17 10.39 16.35
C LYS A 80 -10.10 11.48 16.90
N ALA A 81 -10.07 12.68 16.33
CA ALA A 81 -10.96 13.79 16.71
C ALA A 81 -12.44 13.46 16.43
N GLU A 82 -12.74 12.76 15.34
CA GLU A 82 -14.07 12.23 15.01
C GLU A 82 -14.51 11.05 15.90
N GLY A 83 -13.66 10.61 16.83
CA GLY A 83 -13.95 9.56 17.80
C GLY A 83 -13.97 8.14 17.22
N VAL A 84 -13.43 7.91 16.02
CA VAL A 84 -13.37 6.58 15.38
C VAL A 84 -12.73 5.55 16.30
N TYR A 85 -11.55 5.86 16.82
CA TYR A 85 -10.80 4.94 17.69
C TYR A 85 -11.41 4.84 19.10
N ASN A 86 -12.04 5.90 19.60
CA ASN A 86 -12.78 5.84 20.87
C ASN A 86 -13.93 4.84 20.77
N ARG A 87 -14.69 4.86 19.67
CA ARG A 87 -15.77 3.89 19.41
C ARG A 87 -15.24 2.47 19.24
N LEU A 88 -14.09 2.32 18.58
CA LEU A 88 -13.43 1.02 18.43
C LEU A 88 -13.13 0.38 19.79
N LEU A 89 -12.62 1.16 20.75
CA LEU A 89 -12.33 0.67 22.10
C LEU A 89 -13.63 0.47 22.92
N GLN A 90 -14.51 1.47 22.98
CA GLN A 90 -15.71 1.44 23.80
C GLN A 90 -16.67 0.31 23.43
N TYR A 91 -16.82 0.05 22.13
CA TYR A 91 -17.72 -0.99 21.63
C TYR A 91 -16.99 -2.28 21.25
N SER A 92 -15.69 -2.38 21.57
CA SER A 92 -14.84 -3.55 21.24
C SER A 92 -14.98 -3.95 19.77
N LEU A 93 -14.96 -2.97 18.87
CA LEU A 93 -15.12 -3.21 17.45
C LEU A 93 -13.88 -3.93 16.90
N VAL A 94 -14.11 -4.95 16.09
CA VAL A 94 -13.03 -5.61 15.34
C VAL A 94 -13.15 -5.17 13.89
N GLN A 95 -12.24 -4.30 13.46
CA GLN A 95 -12.10 -3.92 12.06
C GLN A 95 -11.07 -4.83 11.40
N LYS A 96 -11.49 -5.63 10.41
CA LYS A 96 -10.63 -6.60 9.73
C LYS A 96 -10.60 -6.33 8.24
N VAL A 97 -9.42 -6.09 7.70
CA VAL A 97 -9.22 -6.05 6.24
C VAL A 97 -9.39 -7.47 5.69
N LEU A 98 -10.29 -7.63 4.70
CA LEU A 98 -10.50 -8.89 4.01
C LEU A 98 -9.52 -9.02 2.84
N HIS A 99 -9.40 -7.96 2.05
CA HIS A 99 -8.44 -7.85 0.97
C HIS A 99 -8.22 -6.39 0.58
N SER A 100 -7.06 -6.11 0.01
CA SER A 100 -6.75 -4.84 -0.63
C SER A 100 -6.26 -5.11 -2.06
N VAL A 101 -6.72 -4.31 -3.01
CA VAL A 101 -6.26 -4.39 -4.41
C VAL A 101 -5.76 -3.01 -4.80
N SER A 102 -4.46 -2.93 -5.08
CA SER A 102 -3.79 -1.69 -5.45
C SER A 102 -3.45 -1.68 -6.93
N GLN A 103 -3.70 -0.55 -7.58
CA GLN A 103 -3.26 -0.25 -8.93
C GLN A 103 -2.23 0.88 -8.83
N ILE A 104 -1.12 0.72 -9.54
CA ILE A 104 -0.02 1.69 -9.56
C ILE A 104 0.13 2.19 -11.00
N GLU A 105 0.12 3.50 -11.14
CA GLU A 105 0.38 4.19 -12.39
C GLU A 105 1.71 4.92 -12.29
N SER A 106 2.46 4.91 -13.38
CA SER A 106 3.77 5.57 -13.48
C SER A 106 3.69 6.60 -14.59
N ASN A 107 3.85 7.88 -14.24
CA ASN A 107 3.89 8.97 -15.20
C ASN A 107 5.14 9.83 -14.95
N ASN A 108 6.08 9.82 -15.90
CA ASN A 108 7.30 10.64 -15.88
C ASN A 108 8.08 10.60 -14.54
N GLY A 109 8.24 9.40 -13.96
CA GLY A 109 8.97 9.20 -12.70
C GLY A 109 8.16 9.45 -11.43
N ASN A 110 6.89 9.86 -11.56
CA ASN A 110 5.94 9.92 -10.45
C ASN A 110 5.10 8.64 -10.41
N TYR A 111 5.02 8.03 -9.23
CA TYR A 111 4.16 6.89 -8.99
C TYR A 111 2.93 7.30 -8.20
N THR A 112 1.76 7.12 -8.81
CA THR A 112 0.47 7.29 -8.15
C THR A 112 -0.15 5.93 -7.93
N PHE A 113 -0.98 5.82 -6.91
CA PHE A 113 -1.74 4.60 -6.68
C PHE A 113 -3.20 4.88 -6.38
N ARG A 114 -4.00 3.86 -6.67
CA ARG A 114 -5.38 3.75 -6.25
C ARG A 114 -5.58 2.38 -5.59
N THR A 115 -6.05 2.36 -4.36
CA THR A 115 -6.29 1.13 -3.62
C THR A 115 -7.77 0.98 -3.31
N LEU A 116 -8.30 -0.20 -3.60
CA LEU A 116 -9.60 -0.66 -3.13
C LEU A 116 -9.37 -1.54 -1.91
N THR A 117 -9.83 -1.11 -0.74
CA THR A 117 -9.77 -1.90 0.48
C THR A 117 -11.18 -2.35 0.87
N VAL A 118 -11.37 -3.65 1.02
CA VAL A 118 -12.59 -4.22 1.57
C VAL A 118 -12.30 -4.70 2.98
N PHE A 119 -13.08 -4.21 3.94
CA PHE A 119 -12.92 -4.57 5.33
C PHE A 119 -14.28 -4.75 6.00
N GLN A 120 -14.28 -5.51 7.09
CA GLN A 120 -15.46 -5.73 7.91
C GLN A 120 -15.31 -5.04 9.25
N ILE A 121 -16.42 -4.55 9.79
CA ILE A 121 -16.52 -4.10 11.18
C ILE A 121 -17.48 -5.05 11.88
N ASN A 122 -16.94 -5.84 12.81
CA ASN A 122 -17.72 -6.70 13.68
C ASN A 122 -17.99 -5.98 15.01
N ARG A 123 -19.25 -5.98 15.44
CA ARG A 123 -19.75 -5.36 16.69
C ARG A 123 -20.43 -6.42 17.58
N GLY A 124 -19.81 -7.58 17.71
CA GLY A 124 -20.38 -8.75 18.38
C GLY A 124 -21.33 -9.51 17.46
N SER A 125 -22.62 -9.16 17.48
CA SER A 125 -23.66 -9.89 16.74
C SER A 125 -23.85 -9.44 15.28
N ILE A 126 -23.35 -8.25 14.93
CA ILE A 126 -23.52 -7.67 13.59
C ILE A 126 -22.14 -7.48 12.95
N THR A 127 -22.03 -7.91 11.70
CA THR A 127 -20.85 -7.66 10.86
C THR A 127 -21.28 -6.85 9.64
N ASP A 128 -20.69 -5.66 9.48
CA ASP A 128 -20.90 -4.81 8.31
C ASP A 128 -19.67 -4.85 7.43
N THR A 129 -19.86 -4.99 6.12
CA THR A 129 -18.77 -4.93 5.14
C THR A 129 -18.72 -3.54 4.50
N TYR A 130 -17.51 -2.99 4.38
CA TYR A 130 -17.26 -1.69 3.77
C TYR A 130 -16.26 -1.81 2.62
N ARG A 131 -16.45 -0.93 1.64
CA ARG A 131 -15.56 -0.72 0.52
C ARG A 131 -15.00 0.70 0.61
N LEU A 132 -13.68 0.80 0.77
CA LEU A 132 -12.92 2.05 0.76
C LEU A 132 -12.12 2.15 -0.53
N VAL A 133 -12.18 3.30 -1.18
CA VAL A 133 -11.26 3.67 -2.26
C VAL A 133 -10.35 4.78 -1.75
N SER A 134 -9.05 4.52 -1.76
CA SER A 134 -8.02 5.48 -1.39
C SER A 134 -7.08 5.74 -2.57
N THR A 135 -6.44 6.91 -2.57
CA THR A 135 -5.42 7.29 -3.55
C THR A 135 -4.25 7.96 -2.86
N GLY A 136 -3.12 7.99 -3.54
CA GLY A 136 -1.98 8.77 -3.11
C GLY A 136 -0.81 8.59 -4.06
N ARG A 137 0.38 8.95 -3.57
CA ARG A 137 1.64 8.87 -4.29
C ARG A 137 2.64 8.01 -3.54
N LEU A 138 3.53 7.38 -4.29
CA LEU A 138 4.68 6.66 -3.76
C LEU A 138 5.97 7.38 -4.15
N ILE A 139 6.80 7.64 -3.15
CA ILE A 139 8.16 8.14 -3.35
C ILE A 139 9.16 7.14 -2.80
N THR A 140 10.36 7.12 -3.38
CA THR A 140 11.48 6.33 -2.87
C THR A 140 12.21 7.07 -1.76
N VAL A 141 12.55 6.36 -0.70
CA VAL A 141 13.32 6.85 0.45
C VAL A 141 14.39 5.82 0.83
N ASP A 142 15.32 6.21 1.69
CA ASP A 142 16.32 5.28 2.20
C ASP A 142 15.65 4.13 2.96
N ARG A 143 16.08 2.90 2.65
CA ARG A 143 15.59 1.69 3.30
C ARG A 143 15.97 1.70 4.77
N ASN A 144 15.02 1.38 5.63
CA ASN A 144 15.22 1.32 7.07
C ASN A 144 14.64 0.02 7.63
N PHE A 145 15.48 -0.88 8.13
CA PHE A 145 15.01 -2.11 8.79
C PHE A 145 14.95 -1.91 10.31
N PRO A 146 13.85 -2.30 10.99
CA PRO A 146 12.72 -3.08 10.48
C PRO A 146 11.53 -2.25 9.95
N ASN A 147 11.56 -0.92 10.08
CA ASN A 147 10.34 -0.09 9.99
C ASN A 147 9.85 0.17 8.55
N ASN A 148 10.76 0.34 7.60
CA ASN A 148 10.47 0.58 6.18
C ASN A 148 11.50 -0.15 5.29
N PRO A 149 11.45 -1.50 5.22
CA PRO A 149 12.41 -2.29 4.46
C PRO A 149 12.29 -2.08 2.94
N HIS A 150 11.13 -1.64 2.45
CA HIS A 150 10.90 -1.39 1.03
C HIS A 150 11.58 -0.10 0.55
N GLY A 151 11.82 0.88 1.44
CA GLY A 151 12.35 2.20 1.04
C GLY A 151 11.34 2.97 0.20
N LEU A 152 10.06 2.84 0.54
CA LEU A 152 8.96 3.56 -0.10
C LEU A 152 8.22 4.37 0.94
N LEU A 153 7.66 5.50 0.55
CA LEU A 153 6.84 6.33 1.44
C LEU A 153 5.54 6.70 0.73
N ILE A 154 4.43 6.45 1.40
CA ILE A 154 3.11 6.91 0.99
C ILE A 154 2.99 8.40 1.29
N THR A 155 2.60 9.16 0.28
CA THR A 155 2.44 10.61 0.34
C THR A 155 1.12 11.02 -0.29
N ASP A 156 0.62 12.20 0.05
CA ASP A 156 -0.64 12.76 -0.46
C ASP A 156 -1.81 11.76 -0.36
N TYR A 157 -1.91 11.07 0.76
CA TYR A 157 -2.92 10.04 0.98
C TYR A 157 -4.31 10.64 1.19
N ILE A 158 -5.30 10.13 0.44
CA ILE A 158 -6.69 10.58 0.50
C ILE A 158 -7.64 9.37 0.50
N GLU A 159 -8.61 9.37 1.42
CA GLU A 159 -9.76 8.46 1.39
C GLU A 159 -10.85 9.09 0.50
N ASN A 160 -11.06 8.56 -0.71
CA ASN A 160 -11.98 9.14 -1.69
C ASN A 160 -13.44 8.79 -1.43
N THR A 161 -13.72 7.51 -1.19
CA THR A 161 -15.09 7.03 -0.98
C THR A 161 -15.11 5.87 0.01
N LEU A 162 -16.01 5.95 0.99
CA LEU A 162 -16.34 4.85 1.89
C LEU A 162 -17.81 4.47 1.70
N LYS A 163 -18.08 3.24 1.27
CA LYS A 163 -19.43 2.74 1.05
C LYS A 163 -19.65 1.45 1.84
N LYS A 164 -20.77 1.37 2.56
CA LYS A 164 -21.24 0.10 3.10
C LYS A 164 -21.69 -0.78 1.93
N ILE A 165 -21.24 -2.03 1.91
CA ILE A 165 -21.74 -3.03 0.97
C ILE A 165 -23.01 -3.60 1.62
N THR A 166 -24.15 -3.26 1.05
CA THR A 166 -25.42 -3.90 1.36
C THR A 166 -25.58 -5.04 0.35
N ASP A 167 -25.87 -6.25 0.83
CA ASP A 167 -26.30 -7.35 -0.04
C ASP A 167 -27.71 -7.01 -0.55
N GLU A 168 -27.80 -6.14 -1.56
CA GLU A 168 -28.99 -6.03 -2.39
C GLU A 168 -28.84 -7.04 -3.52
N ASN A 169 -29.68 -8.08 -3.47
CA ASN A 169 -29.88 -9.06 -4.55
C ASN A 169 -30.36 -8.39 -5.84
#